data_AF-A0A4Y2VL88-F1
#
_entry.id   AF-A0A4Y2VL88-F1
#
_cell.length_a   1.000
_cell.length_b   1.000
_cell.length_c   1.000
_cell.angle_alpha   90.00
_cell.angle_beta   90.00
_cell.angle_gamma   90.00
#
_symmetry.space_group_name_H-M   'P 1'
#
loop_
_entity.id
_entity.type
_entity.pdbx_description
1 polymer ?
#
loop_
_entity_poly.entity_id
_entity_poly.type
_entity_poly.pdbx_seq_one_letter_code
_entity_poly.pdbx_strand_id
1 'polypeptide(L)'
;MQQPNRLQYTVFIKNSAPPHIHRSVKQVLRQTFTDKMVISRGYPTVWLPRSPDSTPFNFWIWGFIKYQVYQEEPTKLKHGFFSSAGLEVENIN
;
A
#
# COMPACT_ATOMS: atom_id res chain seq x y z
N MET A 1 -1.99 -33.14 -1.01
CA MET A 1 -1.94 -31.75 -1.52
C MET A 1 -1.68 -30.82 -0.34
N GLN A 2 -0.42 -30.46 -0.10
CA GLN A 2 -0.07 -29.50 0.97
C GLN A 2 -0.48 -28.11 0.49
N GLN A 3 -1.26 -27.38 1.29
CA GLN A 3 -1.45 -25.96 1.01
C GLN A 3 -0.12 -25.25 1.25
N PRO A 4 0.33 -24.34 0.36
CA PRO A 4 1.55 -23.57 0.59
C PRO A 4 1.45 -22.86 1.95
N ASN A 5 2.58 -22.64 2.60
CA ASN A 5 2.68 -21.98 3.92
C ASN A 5 2.09 -20.55 3.84
N ARG A 6 0.77 -20.43 4.00
CA ARG A 6 0.08 -19.15 4.03
C ARG A 6 0.54 -18.37 5.25
N LEU A 7 0.73 -17.07 5.09
CA LEU A 7 1.10 -16.19 6.18
C LEU A 7 -0.07 -16.08 7.16
N GLN A 8 0.09 -16.68 8.35
CA GLN A 8 -0.98 -16.77 9.36
C GLN A 8 -0.90 -15.67 10.42
N TYR A 9 0.25 -15.01 10.54
CA TYR A 9 0.52 -13.97 11.55
C TYR A 9 0.74 -12.59 10.94
N THR A 10 0.48 -12.43 9.63
CA THR A 10 0.67 -11.18 8.90
C THR A 10 -0.66 -10.72 8.36
N VAL A 11 -1.07 -9.50 8.73
CA VAL A 11 -2.28 -8.87 8.21
C VAL A 11 -1.92 -8.04 6.98
N PHE A 12 -2.57 -8.32 5.86
CA PHE A 12 -2.46 -7.53 4.64
C PHE A 12 -3.60 -6.51 4.58
N ILE A 13 -3.23 -5.24 4.46
CA ILE A 13 -4.17 -4.12 4.49
C ILE A 13 -4.07 -3.34 3.18
N LYS A 14 -5.18 -3.14 2.48
CA LYS A 14 -5.21 -2.42 1.20
C LYS A 14 -6.48 -1.62 0.99
N ASN A 15 -6.38 -0.44 0.39
CA ASN A 15 -7.54 0.34 -0.01
C ASN A 15 -8.36 -0.36 -1.12
N SER A 16 -9.59 0.11 -1.33
CA SER A 16 -10.57 -0.56 -2.21
C SER A 16 -10.56 -0.04 -3.65
N ALA A 17 -9.43 0.51 -4.14
CA ALA A 17 -9.37 1.11 -5.47
C ALA A 17 -9.64 0.06 -6.58
N PRO A 18 -10.26 0.44 -7.72
CA PRO A 18 -10.69 -0.50 -8.76
C PRO A 18 -9.60 -1.47 -9.28
N PRO A 19 -8.33 -1.05 -9.49
CA PRO A 19 -7.27 -1.97 -9.92
C PRO A 19 -6.96 -3.07 -8.90
N HIS A 20 -7.30 -2.84 -7.63
CA HIS A 20 -6.92 -3.69 -6.51
C HIS A 20 -7.95 -4.75 -6.16
N ILE A 21 -9.17 -4.64 -6.68
CA ILE A 21 -10.25 -5.61 -6.49
C ILE A 21 -10.35 -6.62 -7.66
N HIS A 22 -9.40 -6.56 -8.61
CA HIS A 22 -9.35 -7.46 -9.76
C HIS A 22 -9.19 -8.93 -9.33
N ARG A 23 -9.74 -9.86 -10.13
CA ARG A 23 -9.77 -11.29 -9.83
C ARG A 23 -8.35 -11.87 -9.65
N SER A 24 -7.40 -11.48 -10.50
CA SER A 24 -6.02 -11.96 -10.40
C SER A 24 -5.36 -11.56 -9.08
N VAL A 25 -5.59 -10.33 -8.62
CA VAL A 25 -5.10 -9.83 -7.33
C VAL A 25 -5.68 -10.64 -6.18
N LYS A 26 -6.99 -10.94 -6.22
CA LYS A 26 -7.64 -11.76 -5.20
C LYS A 26 -7.12 -13.19 -5.15
N GLN A 27 -6.77 -13.76 -6.31
CA GLN A 27 -6.20 -15.10 -6.40
C GLN A 27 -4.82 -15.17 -5.73
N VAL A 28 -3.94 -14.21 -6.03
CA VAL A 28 -2.63 -14.09 -5.37
C VAL A 28 -2.80 -13.96 -3.86
N LEU A 29 -3.68 -13.05 -3.41
CA LEU A 29 -3.91 -12.84 -1.98
C LEU A 29 -4.43 -14.09 -1.26
N ARG A 30 -5.27 -14.91 -1.90
CA ARG A 30 -5.76 -16.18 -1.33
C ARG A 30 -4.70 -17.28 -1.28
N GLN A 31 -3.72 -17.23 -2.18
CA GLN A 31 -2.57 -18.14 -2.18
C GLN A 31 -1.56 -17.78 -1.10
N THR A 32 -1.39 -16.48 -0.82
CA THR A 32 -0.40 -15.97 0.14
C THR A 32 -0.94 -15.84 1.57
N PHE A 33 -2.20 -15.42 1.72
CA PHE A 33 -2.84 -15.13 3.00
C PHE A 33 -4.10 -15.96 3.19
N THR A 34 -4.53 -16.09 4.45
CA THR A 34 -5.88 -16.57 4.75
C THR A 34 -6.87 -15.40 4.58
N ASP A 35 -8.12 -15.67 4.18
CA ASP A 35 -9.11 -14.60 3.96
C ASP A 35 -9.35 -13.73 5.21
N LYS A 36 -9.15 -14.29 6.41
CA LYS A 36 -9.20 -13.57 7.70
C LYS A 36 -8.04 -12.58 7.91
N MET A 37 -6.93 -12.76 7.20
CA MET A 37 -5.74 -11.92 7.30
C MET A 37 -5.74 -10.78 6.27
N VAL A 38 -6.77 -10.66 5.44
CA VAL A 38 -6.85 -9.64 4.40
C VAL A 38 -7.96 -8.64 4.73
N ILE A 39 -7.58 -7.37 4.91
CA ILE A 39 -8.51 -6.25 5.09
C ILE A 39 -8.65 -5.51 3.76
N SER A 40 -9.73 -5.80 3.02
CA SER A 40 -10.00 -5.21 1.71
C SER A 40 -11.44 -5.46 1.23
N ARG A 41 -11.91 -4.73 0.21
CA ARG A 41 -13.25 -4.93 -0.38
C ARG A 41 -13.35 -6.28 -1.09
N GLY A 42 -14.32 -7.08 -0.67
CA GLY A 42 -14.54 -8.44 -1.20
C GLY A 42 -13.84 -9.55 -0.39
N TYR A 43 -13.36 -9.23 0.81
CA TYR A 43 -12.94 -10.17 1.85
C TYR A 43 -13.89 -10.08 3.06
N PRO A 44 -13.89 -11.07 3.98
CA PRO A 44 -14.76 -11.05 5.16
C PRO A 44 -14.53 -9.81 6.05
N THR A 45 -13.28 -9.38 6.19
CA THR A 45 -12.92 -8.16 6.90
C THR A 45 -12.87 -7.00 5.90
N VAL A 46 -13.94 -6.22 5.85
CA VAL A 46 -14.06 -5.06 4.96
C VAL A 46 -13.63 -3.76 5.64
N TRP A 47 -13.19 -2.81 4.84
CA TRP A 47 -13.04 -1.42 5.28
C TRP A 47 -14.39 -0.77 5.59
N LEU A 48 -14.39 0.17 6.55
CA LEU A 48 -15.54 1.01 6.80
C LEU A 48 -15.91 1.83 5.54
N PRO A 49 -17.21 2.03 5.27
CA PRO A 49 -17.65 2.85 4.14
C PRO A 49 -17.09 4.28 4.23
N ARG A 50 -16.65 4.84 3.09
CA ARG A 50 -16.17 6.23 2.95
C ARG A 50 -14.88 6.60 3.67
N SER A 51 -13.94 5.68 3.82
CA SER A 51 -12.58 6.00 4.31
C SER A 51 -11.54 5.83 3.19
N PRO A 52 -11.48 6.76 2.20
CA PRO A 52 -10.53 6.67 1.07
C PRO A 52 -9.05 6.65 1.51
N ASP A 53 -8.77 7.23 2.69
CA ASP A 53 -7.43 7.32 3.28
C ASP A 53 -7.17 6.30 4.40
N SER A 54 -7.99 5.25 4.52
CA SER A 54 -8.06 4.46 5.74
C SER A 54 -6.86 3.56 6.03
N THR A 55 -5.89 3.41 5.12
CA THR A 55 -4.65 2.75 5.51
C THR A 55 -3.90 3.72 6.42
N PRO A 56 -3.59 3.37 7.69
CA PRO A 56 -2.76 4.22 8.54
C PRO A 56 -1.46 4.65 7.84
N PHE A 57 -0.97 3.77 6.95
CA PHE A 57 0.10 4.02 5.99
C PHE A 57 -0.15 5.24 5.09
N ASN A 58 -1.28 5.31 4.37
CA ASN A 58 -1.54 6.44 3.47
C ASN A 58 -1.65 7.75 4.28
N PHE A 59 -2.34 7.75 5.42
CA PHE A 59 -2.47 8.94 6.24
C PHE A 59 -1.11 9.44 6.75
N TRP A 60 -0.33 8.55 7.36
CA TRP A 60 0.95 8.91 7.96
C TRP A 60 2.00 9.29 6.90
N ILE A 61 2.14 8.50 5.84
CA ILE A 61 3.12 8.76 4.78
C ILE A 61 2.77 10.02 4.02
N TRP A 62 1.51 10.23 3.63
CA TRP A 62 1.18 11.48 2.95
C TRP A 62 1.35 12.69 3.86
N GLY A 63 1.04 12.56 5.15
CA GLY A 63 1.32 13.61 6.13
C GLY A 63 2.82 13.93 6.21
N PHE A 64 3.65 12.90 6.32
CA PHE A 64 5.11 13.03 6.39
C PHE A 64 5.70 13.62 5.11
N ILE A 65 5.35 13.09 3.93
CA ILE A 65 5.86 13.60 2.66
C ILE A 65 5.43 15.05 2.46
N LYS A 66 4.15 15.38 2.71
CA LYS A 66 3.70 16.77 2.62
C LYS A 66 4.51 17.67 3.55
N TYR A 67 4.74 17.23 4.80
CA TYR A 67 5.58 17.97 5.73
C TYR A 67 6.98 18.22 5.15
N GLN A 68 7.65 17.22 4.59
CA GLN A 68 8.97 17.39 3.97
C GLN A 68 8.92 18.38 2.78
N VAL A 69 7.96 18.22 1.88
CA VAL A 69 7.80 19.08 0.69
C VAL A 69 7.55 20.54 1.07
N TYR A 70 6.77 20.80 2.13
CA TYR A 70 6.49 22.17 2.57
C TYR A 70 7.63 22.80 3.37
N GLN A 71 8.59 22.00 3.86
CA GLN A 71 9.82 22.52 4.49
C GLN A 71 10.91 22.82 3.46
N GLU A 72 10.82 22.25 2.26
CA GLU A 72 11.72 22.56 1.15
C GLU A 72 11.20 23.78 0.35
N GLU A 73 12.11 24.71 0.00
CA GLU A 73 11.72 25.80 -0.90
C GLU A 73 11.32 25.25 -2.29
N PRO A 74 10.21 25.73 -2.89
CA PRO A 74 9.62 25.17 -4.12
C PRO A 74 10.59 25.06 -5.30
N THR A 75 11.67 25.84 -5.30
CA THR A 75 12.69 25.93 -6.34
C THR A 75 13.69 24.77 -6.36
N LYS A 76 13.77 23.94 -5.30
CA LYS A 76 14.74 22.82 -5.21
C LYS A 76 14.14 21.43 -5.52
N LEU A 77 12.83 21.35 -5.72
CA LEU A 77 12.08 20.09 -5.83
C LEU A 77 12.39 19.23 -7.07
N LYS A 78 13.07 19.77 -8.09
CA LYS A 78 13.34 19.03 -9.33
C LYS A 78 14.46 17.99 -9.24
N HIS A 79 15.36 18.10 -8.26
CA HIS A 79 16.55 17.25 -8.17
C HIS A 79 16.74 16.55 -6.82
N GLY A 80 16.04 16.99 -5.75
CA GLY A 80 16.27 16.53 -4.38
C GLY A 80 15.30 15.46 -3.85
N PHE A 81 14.07 15.39 -4.38
CA PHE A 81 13.00 14.60 -3.74
C PHE A 81 13.28 13.09 -3.71
N PHE A 82 13.85 12.53 -4.79
CA PHE A 82 14.23 11.11 -4.82
C PHE A 82 15.55 10.84 -4.07
N SER A 83 16.45 11.82 -4.04
CA SER A 83 17.76 11.69 -3.41
C SER A 83 17.69 11.77 -1.88
N SER A 84 16.80 12.59 -1.31
CA SER A 84 16.62 12.71 0.15
C SER A 84 15.79 11.57 0.76
N ALA A 85 14.94 10.92 -0.05
CA ALA A 85 14.15 9.75 0.35
C ALA A 85 14.93 8.42 0.32
N GLY A 86 16.21 8.42 -0.11
CA GLY A 86 17.02 7.21 -0.23
C GLY A 86 16.49 6.19 -1.25
N LEU A 87 15.64 6.63 -2.17
CA LEU A 87 15.12 5.79 -3.25
C LEU A 87 15.99 6.04 -4.48
N GLU A 88 17.05 5.25 -4.64
CA GLU A 88 17.81 5.22 -5.88
C GLU A 88 16.87 4.77 -7.01
N VAL A 89 16.68 5.65 -7.99
CA VAL A 89 16.02 5.31 -9.24
C VAL A 89 16.96 4.36 -9.99
N GLU A 90 16.81 3.05 -9.79
CA GLU A 90 17.43 2.10 -10.70
C GLU A 90 16.87 2.36 -12.10
N ASN A 91 17.76 2.77 -13.01
CA ASN A 91 17.49 2.96 -14.43
C ASN A 91 16.92 1.66 -15.01
N ILE A 92 15.62 1.64 -15.27
CA ILE A 92 15.00 0.60 -16.09
C ILE A 92 15.32 0.95 -17.55
N ASN A 93 16.37 0.32 -18.09
CA ASN A 93 16.56 0.16 -19.54
C ASN A 93 15.56 -0.85 -20.10
#